data_AF-A0A376TZY8-F1
#
_entry.id   AF-A0A376TZY8-F1
#
_cell.length_a   1.000
_cell.length_b   1.000
_cell.length_c   1.000
_cell.angle_alpha   90.00
_cell.angle_beta   90.00
_cell.angle_gamma   90.00
#
_symmetry.space_group_name_H-M   'P 1'
#
loop_
_entity.id
_entity.type
_entity.pdbx_description
1 polymer ?
#
loop_
_entity_poly.entity_id
_entity_poly.type
_entity_poly.pdbx_seq_one_letter_code
_entity_poly.pdbx_strand_id
1 'polypeptide(L)' 'MNNNTTAPTYTLRGLQLIGWRDMQHALDYLFADGQLKQGTLVAINAEKC' A
#
# COMPACT_ATOMS: atom_id res chain seq x y z
N MET A 1 -17.42 -4.69 -5.14
CA MET A 1 -16.10 -4.06 -5.02
C MET A 1 -15.99 -3.54 -3.61
N ASN A 2 -15.20 -4.22 -2.80
CA ASN A 2 -14.91 -3.91 -1.41
C ASN A 2 -13.96 -2.71 -1.37
N ASN A 3 -14.42 -1.57 -0.83
CA ASN A 3 -13.64 -0.34 -0.64
C ASN A 3 -12.35 -0.51 0.21
N ASN A 4 -12.03 -1.72 0.66
CA ASN A 4 -10.88 -2.04 1.50
C ASN A 4 -9.61 -2.38 0.71
N THR A 5 -9.67 -2.47 -0.62
CA THR A 5 -8.50 -2.73 -1.48
C THR A 5 -7.95 -1.47 -2.15
N THR A 6 -8.55 -0.31 -1.90
CA THR A 6 -8.12 0.96 -2.52
C THR A 6 -7.12 1.68 -1.62
N ALA A 7 -5.85 1.72 -2.01
CA ALA A 7 -4.82 2.46 -1.29
C ALA A 7 -4.65 3.89 -1.87
N PRO A 8 -4.58 4.94 -1.04
CA PRO A 8 -4.24 6.29 -1.50
C PRO A 8 -2.85 6.32 -2.13
N THR A 9 -2.71 7.12 -3.17
CA THR A 9 -1.44 7.39 -3.85
C THR A 9 -0.95 8.80 -3.51
N TYR A 10 0.35 8.92 -3.28
CA TYR A 10 1.01 10.18 -2.97
C TYR A 10 2.18 10.37 -3.91
N THR A 11 2.43 11.60 -4.34
CA THR A 11 3.66 11.94 -5.06
C THR A 11 4.58 12.69 -4.11
N LEU A 12 5.69 12.07 -3.71
CA LEU A 12 6.70 12.69 -2.86
C LEU A 12 8.03 12.73 -3.63
N ARG A 13 8.53 13.95 -3.88
CA ARG A 13 9.81 14.17 -4.60
C ARG A 13 9.89 13.44 -5.95
N GLY A 14 8.76 13.33 -6.67
CA GLY A 14 8.67 12.63 -7.94
C GLY A 14 8.50 11.10 -7.84
N LEU A 15 8.46 10.53 -6.63
CA LEU A 15 8.16 9.12 -6.41
C LEU A 15 6.67 8.94 -6.12
N GLN A 16 6.05 7.98 -6.81
CA GLN A 16 4.70 7.54 -6.47
C GLN A 16 4.76 6.55 -5.31
N LEU A 17 4.10 6.90 -4.22
CA LEU A 17 4.00 6.08 -3.01
C LEU A 17 2.55 5.65 -2.81
N ILE A 18 2.37 4.44 -2.31
CA ILE A 18 1.08 3.94 -1.82
C ILE A 18 1.08 3.99 -0.30
N GLY A 19 0.00 4.50 0.28
CA GLY A 19 -0.15 4.56 1.74
C GLY A 19 -1.13 3.51 2.25
N TRP A 20 -0.80 2.88 3.36
CA TRP A 20 -1.69 1.99 4.10
C TRP A 20 -2.03 2.59 5.45
N ARG A 21 -3.21 2.25 5.98
CA ARG A 21 -3.69 2.74 7.28
C ARG A 21 -3.16 1.87 8.42
N ASP A 22 -3.02 0.58 8.14
CA ASP A 22 -2.53 -0.45 9.04
C ASP A 22 -2.03 -1.64 8.21
N MET A 23 -1.55 -2.68 8.90
CA MET A 23 -1.03 -3.90 8.27
C MET A 23 -2.11 -4.68 7.52
N GLN A 24 -3.35 -4.73 8.03
CA GLN A 24 -4.43 -5.48 7.38
C GLN A 24 -4.78 -4.85 6.03
N HIS A 25 -4.84 -3.52 5.96
CA HIS A 25 -5.06 -2.80 4.72
C HIS A 25 -3.93 -3.07 3.70
N ALA A 26 -2.68 -3.19 4.16
CA ALA A 26 -1.56 -3.56 3.29
C ALA A 26 -1.71 -4.98 2.72
N LEU A 27 -2.11 -5.94 3.55
CA LEU A 27 -2.35 -7.31 3.11
C LEU A 27 -3.54 -7.39 2.15
N ASP A 28 -4.66 -6.76 2.46
CA ASP A 28 -5.84 -6.71 1.59
C ASP A 28 -5.51 -6.10 0.22
N TYR A 29 -4.67 -5.06 0.19
CA TYR A 29 -4.18 -4.45 -1.04
C TYR A 29 -3.26 -5.39 -1.84
N LEU A 30 -2.32 -6.06 -1.16
CA LEU A 30 -1.33 -6.94 -1.80
C LEU A 30 -1.97 -8.22 -2.36
N PHE A 31 -3.00 -8.74 -1.69
CA PHE A 31 -3.73 -9.95 -2.09
C PHE A 31 -5.07 -9.65 -2.79
N ALA A 32 -5.28 -8.40 -3.23
CA ALA A 32 -6.49 -8.00 -3.92
C ALA A 32 -6.81 -8.96 -5.08
N ASP A 33 -8.09 -9.29 -5.23
CA ASP A 33 -8.61 -10.16 -6.29
C ASP A 33 -8.07 -11.62 -6.24
N GLY A 34 -7.59 -12.07 -5.07
CA GLY A 34 -7.11 -13.43 -4.87
C GLY A 34 -5.78 -13.71 -5.57
N GLN A 35 -5.08 -12.67 -6.01
CA GLN A 35 -3.75 -12.75 -6.62
C GLN A 35 -2.79 -11.85 -5.85
N LEU A 36 -1.67 -12.43 -5.42
CA LEU A 36 -0.61 -11.65 -4.80
C LEU A 36 0.07 -10.78 -5.85
N LYS A 37 0.06 -9.46 -5.64
CA LYS A 37 0.82 -8.51 -6.45
C LYS A 37 2.31 -8.87 -6.37
N GLN A 38 2.96 -9.03 -7.53
CA GLN A 38 4.39 -9.37 -7.62
C GLN A 38 5.25 -8.11 -7.76
N GLY A 39 6.44 -8.13 -7.13
CA GLY A 39 7.41 -7.04 -7.22
C GLY A 39 8.31 -6.96 -5.98
N THR A 40 9.10 -5.89 -5.89
CA THR A 40 9.91 -5.59 -4.72
C THR A 40 9.16 -4.60 -3.82
N LEU A 41 8.85 -5.01 -2.60
CA LEU A 41 8.29 -4.10 -1.59
C LEU A 41 9.41 -3.20 -1.07
N VAL A 42 9.31 -1.91 -1.36
CA VAL A 42 10.12 -0.86 -0.72
C VAL A 42 9.20 -0.09 0.21
N ALA A 43 9.35 -0.30 1.52
CA ALA A 43 8.56 0.37 2.54
C ALA A 43 9.36 1.47 3.24
N ILE A 44 8.71 2.59 3.52
CA ILE A 44 9.27 3.68 4.34
C ILE A 44 8.51 3.65 5.66
N ASN A 45 9.20 3.44 6.78
CA ASN A 45 8.56 3.59 8.09
C ASN A 45 8.30 5.07 8.33
N ALA A 46 7.04 5.43 8.57
CA ALA A 46 6.62 6.79 8.88
C ALA A 46 6.42 7.00 10.38
N GLU A 47 7.08 6.21 11.21
CA GLU A 47 7.10 6.44 12.65
C GLU A 47 7.68 7.83 12.94
N LYS A 48 6.96 8.59 13.77
CA LYS A 48 7.32 9.95 14.15
C LYS A 48 8.43 9.84 15.20
N CYS A 49 9.60 10.41 14.91
CA CYS A 49 10.65 10.62 15.92
C CYS A 49 10.16 11.51 17.06
#